data_AF-A0A7C6NE39-F1
#
_entry.id   AF-A0A7C6NE39-F1
#
_cell.length_a   1.000
_cell.length_b   1.000
_cell.length_c   1.000
_cell.angle_alpha   90.00
_cell.angle_beta   90.00
_cell.angle_gamma   90.00
#
_symmetry.space_group_name_H-M   'P 1'
#
loop_
_entity.id
_entity.type
_entity.pdbx_description
1 polymer ?
#
loop_
_entity_poly.entity_id
_entity_poly.type
_entity_poly.pdbx_seq_one_letter_code
_entity_poly.pdbx_strand_id
1 'polypeptide(L)'
;MEKKYYIQIYRHTLPTAEDSEWVELESLEIHPDIVQQLVEWGIVEIRGSHVHFRQAVRLQKLMRLRRKLGVNLPGAAIIVDLLERIETLQDEIDRLKKR
;
A
#
# COMPACT_ATOMS: atom_id res chain seq x y z
N MET A 1 -15.42 23.48 -46.02
CA MET A 1 -15.65 23.15 -44.59
C MET A 1 -14.30 22.81 -43.97
N GLU A 2 -13.70 23.73 -43.21
CA GLU A 2 -12.39 23.52 -42.60
C GLU A 2 -12.55 22.82 -41.24
N LYS A 3 -11.90 21.67 -41.07
CA LYS A 3 -11.84 20.96 -39.78
C LYS A 3 -10.67 21.48 -38.97
N LYS A 4 -10.95 22.08 -37.82
CA LYS A 4 -9.96 22.45 -36.82
C LYS A 4 -9.69 21.24 -35.93
N TYR A 5 -8.43 20.85 -35.84
CA TYR A 5 -7.97 19.81 -34.92
C TYR A 5 -7.22 20.48 -33.77
N TYR A 6 -7.47 20.02 -32.55
CA TYR A 6 -6.76 20.46 -31.35
C TYR A 6 -5.91 19.29 -30.85
N ILE A 7 -4.64 19.57 -30.57
CA ILE A 7 -3.75 18.61 -29.91
C ILE A 7 -3.79 18.93 -28.42
N GLN A 8 -4.26 17.97 -27.63
CA GLN A 8 -4.23 18.04 -26.18
C GLN A 8 -2.93 17.39 -25.71
N ILE A 9 -1.96 18.22 -25.35
CA ILE A 9 -0.66 17.75 -24.85
C ILE A 9 -0.84 17.36 -23.38
N TYR A 10 -0.87 16.06 -23.10
CA TYR A 10 -0.81 15.54 -21.75
C TYR A 10 0.64 15.59 -21.27
N ARG A 11 0.92 16.43 -20.26
CA ARG A 11 2.22 16.45 -19.59
C ARG A 11 2.28 15.26 -18.64
N HIS A 12 2.84 14.14 -19.09
CA HIS A 12 3.27 13.10 -18.17
C HIS A 12 4.50 13.63 -17.42
N THR A 13 4.33 13.97 -16.15
CA THR A 13 5.47 14.28 -15.28
C THR A 13 6.20 12.96 -15.08
N LEU A 14 7.45 12.85 -15.57
CA LEU A 14 8.29 11.70 -15.29
C LEU A 14 8.35 11.53 -13.76
N PRO A 15 7.98 10.36 -13.21
CA PRO A 15 7.93 10.19 -11.77
C PRO A 15 9.33 10.44 -11.22
N THR A 16 9.45 11.44 -10.35
CA THR A 16 10.65 11.58 -9.52
C THR A 16 10.75 10.38 -8.58
N ALA A 17 11.92 10.11 -8.00
CA ALA A 17 12.08 9.03 -7.04
C ALA A 17 11.09 9.14 -5.84
N GLU A 18 10.62 10.36 -5.54
CA GLU A 18 9.59 10.65 -4.53
C GLU A 18 8.15 10.36 -5.03
N ASP A 19 7.85 10.55 -6.32
CA ASP A 19 6.55 10.18 -6.90
C ASP A 19 6.38 8.66 -7.04
N SER A 20 7.49 7.91 -7.05
CA SER A 20 7.50 6.44 -7.04
C SER A 20 7.05 5.85 -5.69
N GLU A 21 6.88 6.70 -4.67
CA GLU A 21 6.44 6.27 -3.35
C GLU A 21 4.93 6.29 -3.16
N TRP A 22 4.13 6.82 -4.10
CA TRP A 22 2.67 6.87 -3.94
C TRP A 22 1.97 6.04 -5.01
N VAL A 23 0.97 5.27 -4.58
CA VAL A 23 0.20 4.35 -5.40
C VAL A 23 -1.27 4.74 -5.33
N GLU A 24 -1.95 4.78 -6.47
CA GLU A 24 -3.40 4.97 -6.52
C GLU A 24 -4.13 3.81 -5.83
N LEU A 25 -5.07 4.10 -4.94
CA LEU A 25 -5.83 3.08 -4.21
C LEU A 25 -6.63 2.15 -5.13
N GLU A 26 -7.14 2.68 -6.24
CA GLU A 26 -7.93 1.93 -7.21
C GLU A 26 -7.13 0.75 -7.81
N SER A 27 -5.81 0.93 -7.97
CA SER A 27 -4.91 -0.11 -8.48
C SER A 27 -4.74 -1.30 -7.52
N LEU A 28 -5.14 -1.17 -6.25
CA LEU A 28 -4.98 -2.23 -5.24
C LEU A 28 -6.11 -3.27 -5.26
N GLU A 29 -7.17 -3.03 -6.04
CA GLU A 29 -8.37 -3.89 -6.09
C GLU A 29 -8.99 -4.16 -4.70
N ILE A 30 -8.89 -3.19 -3.79
CA ILE A 30 -9.47 -3.26 -2.45
C ILE A 30 -10.72 -2.38 -2.42
N HIS A 31 -11.81 -2.92 -1.88
CA HIS A 31 -13.05 -2.17 -1.74
C HIS A 31 -12.84 -0.91 -0.87
N PRO A 32 -13.34 0.28 -1.28
CA PRO A 32 -13.14 1.53 -0.54
C PRO A 32 -13.53 1.47 0.94
N ASP A 33 -14.65 0.82 1.28
CA ASP A 33 -15.09 0.66 2.67
C ASP A 33 -14.08 -0.09 3.55
N ILE A 34 -13.36 -1.07 2.99
CA ILE A 34 -12.32 -1.81 3.72
C ILE A 34 -11.14 -0.87 3.98
N VAL A 35 -10.76 -0.08 2.98
CA VAL A 35 -9.69 0.91 3.10
C VAL A 35 -10.05 1.95 4.16
N GLN A 36 -11.28 2.45 4.15
CA GLN A 36 -11.79 3.41 5.12
C GLN A 36 -11.74 2.87 6.56
N GLN A 37 -12.15 1.61 6.78
CA GLN A 37 -12.04 0.97 8.11
C GLN A 37 -10.59 0.90 8.59
N LEU A 38 -9.65 0.58 7.69
CA LEU A 38 -8.23 0.50 8.04
C LEU A 38 -7.64 1.89 8.35
N VAL A 39 -8.14 2.96 7.73
CA VAL A 39 -7.79 4.34 8.09
C VAL A 39 -8.34 4.69 9.47
N GLU A 40 -9.60 4.38 9.75
CA GLU A 40 -10.24 4.65 11.04
C GLU A 40 -9.54 3.92 12.21
N TRP A 41 -9.00 2.73 11.96
CA TRP A 41 -8.20 1.98 12.93
C TRP A 41 -6.74 2.46 13.02
N GLY A 42 -6.33 3.44 12.21
CA GLY A 42 -4.96 3.95 12.18
C GLY A 42 -3.93 2.97 11.61
N ILE A 43 -4.38 1.96 10.86
CA ILE A 43 -3.50 0.94 10.26
C ILE A 43 -2.85 1.47 8.99
N VAL A 44 -3.57 2.30 8.22
CA VAL A 44 -3.09 2.91 6.98
C VAL A 44 -3.37 4.41 6.96
N GLU A 45 -2.43 5.16 6.39
CA GLU A 45 -2.59 6.59 6.11
C GLU A 45 -2.73 6.81 4.60
N ILE A 46 -3.63 7.72 4.23
CA ILE A 46 -4.01 7.98 2.84
C ILE A 46 -4.00 9.47 2.60
N ARG A 47 -3.55 9.89 1.41
CA ARG A 47 -3.60 11.28 0.94
C ARG A 47 -4.48 11.34 -0.32
N GLY A 48 -5.71 11.81 -0.15
CA GLY A 48 -6.70 11.82 -1.24
C GLY A 48 -6.99 10.39 -1.72
N SER A 49 -6.68 10.10 -2.98
CA SER A 49 -6.81 8.76 -3.59
C SER A 49 -5.52 7.95 -3.61
N HIS A 50 -4.46 8.40 -2.92
CA HIS A 50 -3.14 7.79 -2.97
C HIS A 50 -2.71 7.26 -1.60
N VAL A 51 -1.95 6.17 -1.62
CA VAL A 51 -1.35 5.54 -0.45
C VAL A 51 0.14 5.32 -0.70
N HIS A 52 0.95 5.43 0.36
CA HIS A 52 2.38 5.19 0.24
C HIS A 52 2.66 3.73 -0.19
N PHE A 53 3.64 3.49 -1.05
CA PHE A 53 3.97 2.21 -1.65
C PHE A 53 4.19 1.12 -0.60
N ARG A 54 4.92 1.45 0.47
CA ARG A 54 5.11 0.52 1.60
C ARG A 54 3.77 0.10 2.24
N GLN A 55 2.84 1.03 2.38
CA GLN A 55 1.50 0.76 2.91
C GLN A 55 0.65 -0.01 1.88
N ALA A 56 0.79 0.26 0.58
CA ALA A 56 0.15 -0.53 -0.48
C ALA A 56 0.58 -2.00 -0.45
N VAL A 57 1.88 -2.27 -0.34
CA VAL A 57 2.42 -3.63 -0.18
C VAL A 57 1.89 -4.29 1.09
N ARG A 58 1.82 -3.54 2.20
CA ARG A 58 1.27 -4.00 3.48
C ARG A 58 -0.22 -4.36 3.37
N LEU A 59 -1.02 -3.52 2.71
CA LEU A 59 -2.44 -3.77 2.43
C LEU A 59 -2.63 -5.05 1.58
N GLN A 60 -1.82 -5.26 0.55
CA GLN A 60 -1.87 -6.47 -0.25
C GLN A 60 -1.50 -7.72 0.59
N LYS A 61 -0.48 -7.64 1.46
CA LYS A 61 -0.11 -8.71 2.40
C LYS A 61 -1.29 -9.05 3.31
N LEU A 62 -1.94 -8.02 3.87
CA LEU A 62 -3.11 -8.13 4.74
C LEU A 62 -4.30 -8.81 4.02
N MET A 63 -4.67 -8.33 2.83
CA MET A 63 -5.76 -8.90 2.03
C MET A 63 -5.49 -10.35 1.63
N ARG A 64 -4.24 -10.65 1.26
CA ARG A 64 -3.82 -12.02 0.94
C ARG A 64 -3.90 -12.92 2.16
N LEU A 65 -3.45 -12.45 3.32
CA LEU A 65 -3.49 -13.19 4.57
C LEU A 65 -4.94 -13.48 4.99
N ARG A 66 -5.80 -12.47 4.95
CA ARG A 66 -7.24 -12.59 5.21
C ARG A 66 -7.88 -13.68 4.36
N ARG A 67 -7.62 -13.66 3.04
CA ARG A 67 -8.15 -14.66 2.09
C ARG A 67 -7.58 -16.06 2.32
N LYS A 68 -6.27 -16.17 2.56
CA LYS A 68 -5.59 -17.48 2.67
C LYS A 68 -5.80 -18.18 4.01
N LEU A 69 -5.89 -17.42 5.11
CA LEU A 69 -6.04 -17.97 6.45
C LEU A 69 -7.47 -17.91 6.98
N GLY A 70 -8.41 -17.28 6.26
CA GLY A 70 -9.79 -17.15 6.69
C GLY A 70 -9.98 -16.28 7.94
N VAL A 71 -9.01 -15.44 8.28
CA VAL A 71 -9.08 -14.53 9.42
C VAL A 71 -9.94 -13.31 9.07
N ASN A 72 -10.49 -12.64 10.08
CA ASN A 72 -11.20 -11.38 9.88
C ASN A 72 -10.23 -10.22 9.60
N LEU A 73 -10.76 -9.06 9.21
CA LEU A 73 -9.94 -7.90 8.84
C LEU A 73 -9.04 -7.37 9.99
N PRO A 74 -9.54 -7.17 11.23
CA PRO A 74 -8.68 -6.78 12.35
C PRO A 74 -7.60 -7.82 12.65
N GLY A 75 -7.97 -9.11 12.63
CA GLY A 75 -7.03 -10.20 12.87
C GLY A 75 -5.93 -10.25 11.81
N ALA A 76 -6.27 -10.03 10.54
CA ALA A 76 -5.28 -9.92 9.48
C ALA A 76 -4.31 -8.76 9.71
N ALA A 77 -4.79 -7.60 10.16
CA ALA A 77 -3.95 -6.45 10.49
C ALA A 77 -2.96 -6.77 11.62
N ILE A 78 -3.46 -7.32 12.73
CA ILE A 78 -2.63 -7.69 13.88
C ILE A 78 -1.55 -8.70 13.47
N ILE A 79 -1.89 -9.71 12.67
CA ILE A 79 -0.92 -10.71 12.22
C ILE A 79 0.15 -10.07 11.33
N VAL A 80 -0.22 -9.15 10.44
CA VAL A 80 0.77 -8.42 9.61
C VAL A 80 1.74 -7.64 10.49
N ASP A 81 1.27 -6.95 11.52
CA ASP A 81 2.11 -6.20 12.46
C ASP A 81 3.08 -7.11 13.23
N LEU A 82 2.59 -8.28 13.67
CA LEU A 82 3.41 -9.26 14.35
C LEU A 82 4.48 -9.85 13.42
N LEU A 83 4.14 -10.11 12.15
CA LEU A 83 5.10 -10.60 11.17
C LEU A 83 6.21 -9.56 10.91
N GLU A 84 5.85 -8.28 10.74
CA GLU A 84 6.83 -7.19 10.56
C GLU A 84 7.74 -7.04 11.78
N ARG A 85 7.20 -7.21 12.99
CA ARG A 85 7.99 -7.20 14.22
C ARG A 85 8.94 -8.41 14.30
N ILE A 86 8.49 -9.59 13.90
CA ILE A 86 9.34 -10.80 13.86
C ILE A 86 10.47 -10.63 12.85
N GLU A 87 10.17 -10.12 11.65
CA GLU A 87 11.15 -9.81 10.60
C GLU A 87 12.22 -8.84 11.16
N THR A 88 11.79 -7.77 11.83
CA THR A 88 12.70 -6.80 12.47
C THR A 88 13.60 -7.44 13.54
N LEU A 89 13.02 -8.26 14.42
CA LEU A 89 13.77 -8.93 15.48
C LEU A 89 14.78 -9.95 14.92
N GLN A 90 14.41 -10.65 13.84
CA GLN A 90 15.30 -11.59 13.18
C GLN A 90 16.50 -10.87 12.55
N ASP A 91 16.26 -9.73 11.91
CA ASP A 91 17.31 -8.89 11.34
C ASP A 91 18.29 -8.39 12.42
N GLU A 92 17.80 -8.02 13.60
CA GLU A 92 18.63 -7.62 14.74
C GLU A 92 19.51 -8.78 15.23
N ILE A 93 18.93 -9.98 15.40
CA ILE A 93 19.68 -11.18 15.81
C ILE A 93 20.78 -11.51 14.79
N ASP A 94 20.48 -11.45 13.50
CA ASP A 94 21.44 -11.78 12.45
C ASP A 94 22.58 -10.76 12.38
N ARG A 95 22.30 -9.48 12.65
CA ARG A 95 23.34 -8.44 12.78
C ARG A 95 24.25 -8.68 13.98
N LEU A 96 23.69 -9.13 15.10
CA LEU A 96 24.46 -9.44 16.30
C LEU A 96 25.34 -10.69 16.14
N LYS A 97 24.84 -11.72 15.46
CA LYS A 97 25.59 -12.96 15.18
C LYS A 97 26.73 -12.81 14.17
N LYS A 98 26.70 -11.76 13.34
CA LYS A 98 27.74 -11.46 12.34
C LYS A 98 28.94 -10.66 12.93
N ARG A 99 28.88 -10.30 14.21
CA ARG A 99 30.01 -9.75 14.98
C ARG A 99 30.71 -10.85 15.76
#